data_AF-A0AA48KBB1-F1
#
_entry.id   AF-A0AA48KBB1-F1
#
_cell.length_a   1.000
_cell.length_b   1.000
_cell.length_c   1.000
_cell.angle_alpha   90.00
_cell.angle_beta   90.00
_cell.angle_gamma   90.00
#
_symmetry.space_group_name_H-M   'P 1'
#
loop_
_entity.id
_entity.type
_entity.pdbx_description
1 polymer ?
#
loop_
_entity_poly.entity_id
_entity_poly.type
_entity_poly.pdbx_seq_one_letter_code
_entity_poly.pdbx_strand_id
1 'polypeptide(L)'
;MKLRAEKIIDGIPINPVLPKRFWDTDNERRPASHQPWWFLPFVVTGPNEAWAGGVRFDTWCLDGGAWDRPTCWGKFGTLEEAVQCAQEGPAWRRREGCP
;
A
#
# COMPACT_ATOMS: atom_id res chain seq x y z
N MET A 1 -9.65 2.79 -16.69
CA MET A 1 -10.09 3.25 -15.35
C MET A 1 -9.08 4.26 -14.84
N LYS A 2 -9.50 5.45 -14.44
CA LYS A 2 -8.59 6.48 -13.89
C LYS A 2 -8.41 6.20 -12.39
N LEU A 3 -7.17 6.19 -11.92
CA LEU A 3 -6.87 6.10 -10.48
C LEU A 3 -7.55 7.29 -9.77
N ARG A 4 -8.21 7.00 -8.63
CA ARG A 4 -8.82 8.01 -7.77
C ARG A 4 -8.34 7.76 -6.34
N ALA A 5 -8.05 8.83 -5.63
CA ALA A 5 -7.60 8.81 -4.24
C ALA A 5 -8.06 10.10 -3.56
N GLU A 6 -8.12 10.09 -2.23
CA GLU A 6 -8.41 11.31 -1.46
C GLU A 6 -7.29 12.34 -1.63
N LYS A 7 -6.04 11.87 -1.66
CA LYS A 7 -4.85 12.69 -1.88
C LYS A 7 -3.81 11.91 -2.68
N ILE A 8 -2.93 12.63 -3.36
CA ILE A 8 -1.71 12.09 -3.96
C ILE A 8 -0.54 12.92 -3.41
N ILE A 9 0.46 12.26 -2.84
CA ILE A 9 1.70 12.87 -2.34
C ILE A 9 2.86 12.21 -3.08
N ASP A 10 3.64 12.97 -3.84
CA ASP A 10 4.79 12.45 -4.60
C ASP A 10 4.48 11.21 -5.45
N GLY A 11 3.28 11.18 -6.05
CA GLY A 11 2.81 10.05 -6.85
C GLY A 11 2.20 8.90 -6.05
N ILE A 12 2.27 8.94 -4.71
CA ILE A 12 1.71 7.94 -3.80
C ILE A 12 0.23 8.25 -3.50
N PRO A 13 -0.71 7.35 -3.86
CA PRO A 13 -2.13 7.51 -3.54
C PRO A 13 -2.38 7.31 -2.04
N ILE A 14 -3.11 8.24 -1.42
CA ILE A 14 -3.59 8.15 -0.04
C ILE A 14 -5.09 7.90 -0.06
N ASN A 15 -5.53 6.84 0.63
CA ASN A 15 -6.90 6.32 0.61
C ASN A 15 -7.45 6.19 -0.83
N PRO A 16 -6.79 5.39 -1.70
CA PRO A 16 -7.28 5.18 -3.04
C PRO A 16 -8.64 4.47 -3.08
N VAL A 17 -9.44 4.80 -4.10
CA VAL A 17 -10.61 4.01 -4.48
C VAL A 17 -10.14 2.78 -5.25
N LEU A 18 -9.98 1.68 -4.52
CA LEU A 18 -9.50 0.41 -5.07
C LEU A 18 -10.58 -0.30 -5.92
N PRO A 19 -10.19 -1.07 -6.95
CA PRO A 19 -11.10 -1.94 -7.69
C PRO A 19 -11.87 -2.90 -6.77
N LYS A 20 -13.04 -3.37 -7.24
CA LYS A 20 -13.78 -4.42 -6.54
C LYS A 20 -12.90 -5.68 -6.42
N ARG A 21 -12.92 -6.31 -5.24
CA ARG A 21 -12.15 -7.51 -4.89
C ARG A 21 -10.62 -7.36 -4.87
N PHE A 22 -10.12 -6.14 -4.68
CA PHE A 22 -8.68 -5.86 -4.69
C PHE A 22 -7.89 -6.65 -3.63
N TRP A 23 -8.49 -6.85 -2.46
CA TRP A 23 -7.87 -7.47 -1.29
C TRP A 23 -7.92 -9.00 -1.25
N ASP A 24 -8.66 -9.64 -2.14
CA ASP A 24 -9.00 -11.07 -2.04
C ASP A 24 -9.01 -11.78 -3.41
N THR A 25 -8.40 -11.17 -4.43
CA THR A 25 -8.26 -11.78 -5.75
C THR A 25 -6.86 -12.32 -5.94
N ASP A 26 -6.77 -13.65 -6.08
CA ASP A 26 -5.58 -14.38 -6.52
C ASP A 26 -4.86 -13.65 -7.66
N ASN A 27 -3.55 -13.47 -7.53
CA ASN A 27 -2.68 -12.80 -8.50
C ASN A 27 -2.86 -13.34 -9.93
N GLU A 28 -3.02 -14.66 -10.09
CA GLU A 28 -3.20 -15.30 -11.41
C GLU A 28 -4.59 -15.03 -12.01
N ARG A 29 -5.56 -14.62 -11.18
CA ARG A 29 -6.96 -14.40 -11.57
C ARG A 29 -7.36 -12.93 -11.55
N ARG A 30 -6.41 -12.01 -11.36
CA ARG A 30 -6.69 -10.57 -11.27
C ARG A 30 -7.22 -10.03 -12.61
N PRO A 31 -8.38 -9.35 -12.62
CA PRO A 31 -8.90 -8.75 -13.84
C PRO A 31 -8.06 -7.54 -14.25
N ALA A 32 -8.20 -7.12 -15.51
CA ALA A 32 -7.47 -5.98 -16.09
C ALA A 32 -7.57 -4.68 -15.27
N SER A 33 -8.64 -4.50 -14.48
CA SER A 33 -8.82 -3.35 -13.58
C SER A 33 -7.76 -3.24 -12.47
N HIS A 34 -7.08 -4.34 -12.14
CA HIS A 34 -6.03 -4.38 -11.12
C HIS A 34 -4.64 -4.12 -11.70
N GLN A 35 -4.47 -4.24 -13.02
CA GLN A 35 -3.17 -4.14 -13.68
C GLN A 35 -2.41 -2.84 -13.36
N PRO A 36 -3.06 -1.64 -13.33
CA PRO A 36 -2.37 -0.40 -13.01
C PRO A 36 -1.85 -0.30 -11.56
N TRP A 37 -2.25 -1.22 -10.69
CA TRP A 37 -1.86 -1.21 -9.27
C TRP A 37 -0.64 -2.09 -8.98
N TRP A 38 -0.20 -2.90 -9.94
CA TRP A 38 1.01 -3.69 -9.76
C TRP A 38 2.22 -2.79 -9.56
N PHE A 39 2.97 -3.06 -8.50
CA PHE A 39 4.15 -2.31 -8.06
C PHE A 39 3.89 -0.83 -7.75
N LEU A 40 2.62 -0.44 -7.58
CA LEU A 40 2.23 0.89 -7.14
C LEU A 40 1.94 0.87 -5.63
N PRO A 41 2.84 1.39 -4.79
CA PRO A 41 2.57 1.50 -3.37
C PRO A 41 1.52 2.58 -3.08
N PHE A 42 0.71 2.35 -2.06
CA PHE A 42 -0.35 3.26 -1.63
C PHE A 42 -0.54 3.20 -0.11
N VAL A 43 -1.15 4.24 0.45
CA VAL A 43 -1.39 4.36 1.89
C VAL A 43 -2.88 4.27 2.19
N VAL A 44 -3.23 3.52 3.22
CA VAL A 44 -4.59 3.46 3.80
C VAL A 44 -4.52 3.93 5.25
N THR A 45 -5.40 4.85 5.61
CA THR A 45 -5.48 5.40 6.97
C THR A 45 -6.69 4.83 7.71
N GLY A 46 -6.57 4.65 9.02
CA GLY A 46 -7.71 4.29 9.87
C GLY A 46 -7.54 4.69 11.32
N PRO A 47 -8.64 4.88 12.08
CA PRO A 47 -8.57 5.21 13.51
C PRO A 47 -7.90 4.08 14.29
N ASN A 48 -6.99 4.44 15.18
CA ASN A 48 -6.30 3.50 16.06
C ASN A 48 -5.71 4.24 17.28
N GLU A 49 -6.31 4.03 18.45
CA GLU A 49 -5.92 4.70 19.70
C GLU A 49 -4.55 4.26 20.25
N ALA A 50 -4.00 3.14 19.78
CA ALA A 50 -2.66 2.71 20.19
C ALA A 50 -1.54 3.60 19.63
N TRP A 51 -1.86 4.49 18.68
CA TRP A 51 -0.92 5.44 18.10
C TRP A 51 -1.18 6.84 18.67
N ALA A 52 -0.10 7.61 18.91
CA ALA A 52 -0.18 8.91 19.58
C ALA A 52 -1.15 9.91 18.90
N GLY A 53 -1.32 9.83 17.58
CA GLY A 53 -2.26 10.66 16.82
C GLY A 53 -3.68 10.10 16.70
N GLY A 54 -4.00 8.95 17.31
CA GLY A 54 -5.28 8.27 17.18
C GLY A 54 -5.56 7.71 15.77
N VAL A 55 -4.58 7.77 14.86
CA VAL A 55 -4.67 7.33 13.47
C VAL A 55 -3.43 6.49 13.15
N ARG A 56 -3.64 5.43 12.38
CA ARG A 56 -2.58 4.58 11.83
C ARG A 56 -2.54 4.71 10.32
N PHE A 57 -1.33 4.75 9.77
CA PHE A 57 -1.07 4.81 8.34
C PHE A 57 -0.43 3.50 7.89
N ASP A 58 -1.15 2.70 7.09
CA ASP A 58 -0.66 1.44 6.57
C ASP A 58 -0.19 1.62 5.12
N THR A 59 1.07 1.25 4.83
CA THR A 59 1.60 1.24 3.46
C THR A 59 1.46 -0.14 2.86
N TRP A 60 0.89 -0.22 1.66
CA TRP A 60 0.62 -1.45 0.94
C TRP A 60 1.16 -1.38 -0.49
N CYS A 61 1.49 -2.51 -1.08
CA CYS A 61 1.80 -2.59 -2.50
C CYS A 61 1.33 -3.92 -3.08
N LEU A 62 0.70 -3.89 -4.26
CA LEU A 62 0.41 -5.11 -4.99
C LEU A 62 1.65 -5.52 -5.78
N ASP A 63 2.51 -6.35 -5.18
CA ASP A 63 3.82 -6.71 -5.73
C ASP A 63 4.11 -8.21 -5.71
N GLY A 64 3.09 -9.03 -5.40
CA GLY A 64 3.16 -10.48 -5.45
C GLY A 64 3.75 -11.12 -4.19
N GLY A 65 4.07 -10.35 -3.15
CA GLY A 65 4.55 -10.91 -1.88
C GLY A 65 3.49 -11.69 -1.09
N ALA A 66 2.22 -11.61 -1.46
CA ALA A 66 1.15 -12.47 -0.98
C ALA A 66 0.34 -13.03 -2.17
N TRP A 67 -0.35 -14.15 -1.95
CA TRP A 67 -1.08 -14.87 -2.99
C TRP A 67 -2.26 -14.07 -3.58
N ASP A 68 -3.03 -13.37 -2.74
CA ASP A 68 -4.34 -12.82 -3.08
C ASP A 68 -4.54 -11.33 -2.74
N ARG A 69 -3.62 -10.77 -1.97
CA ARG A 69 -3.72 -9.40 -1.44
C ARG A 69 -2.43 -8.60 -1.67
N PRO A 70 -2.51 -7.27 -1.59
CA PRO A 70 -1.33 -6.43 -1.47
C PRO A 70 -0.48 -6.82 -0.26
N THR A 71 0.83 -6.72 -0.41
CA THR A 71 1.78 -6.93 0.68
C THR A 71 1.80 -5.70 1.58
N CYS A 72 1.72 -5.93 2.90
CA CYS A 72 1.90 -4.87 3.90
C CYS A 72 3.38 -4.52 3.98
N TRP A 73 3.73 -3.28 3.61
CA TRP A 73 5.09 -2.79 3.70
C TRP A 73 5.41 -2.23 5.09
N GLY A 74 4.40 -1.73 5.81
CA GLY A 74 4.56 -1.25 7.18
C GLY A 74 3.32 -0.55 7.73
N LYS A 75 3.39 -0.21 9.02
CA LYS A 75 2.37 0.54 9.77
C LYS A 75 3.07 1.69 10.50
N PHE A 76 2.54 2.89 10.40
CA PHE A 76 3.19 4.11 10.83
C PHE A 76 2.25 5.01 11.63
N GLY A 77 2.85 5.89 12.44
CA GLY A 77 2.13 6.86 13.26
C GLY A 77 1.88 8.18 12.57
N THR A 78 2.60 8.42 11.48
CA THR A 78 2.51 9.65 10.67
C THR A 78 2.31 9.33 9.19
N LEU A 79 1.76 10.29 8.45
CA LEU A 79 1.58 10.17 7.00
C LEU A 79 2.93 10.22 6.29
N GLU A 80 3.84 11.06 6.80
CA GLU A 80 5.18 11.29 6.27
C GLU A 80 5.99 9.99 6.26
N GLU A 81 6.01 9.25 7.38
CA GLU A 81 6.70 7.94 7.47
C GLU A 81 6.12 6.91 6.49
N ALA A 82 4.80 6.90 6.32
CA ALA A 82 4.14 5.98 5.39
C ALA A 82 4.48 6.30 3.93
N VAL A 83 4.49 7.59 3.56
CA VAL A 83 4.89 8.03 2.21
C VAL A 83 6.37 7.74 1.97
N GLN A 84 7.23 7.97 2.95
CA GLN A 84 8.65 7.63 2.84
C GLN A 84 8.85 6.12 2.60
N CYS A 85 8.13 5.26 3.32
CA CYS A 85 8.14 3.81 3.07
C CYS A 85 7.65 3.47 1.65
N ALA A 86 6.62 4.15 1.15
CA ALA A 86 6.13 3.95 -0.20
C ALA A 86 7.17 4.36 -1.27
N GLN A 87 7.97 5.40 -1.02
CA GLN A 87 9.02 5.87 -1.94
C GLN A 87 10.26 4.97 -1.93
N GLU A 88 10.72 4.59 -0.74
CA GLU A 88 11.97 3.85 -0.56
C GLU A 88 11.80 2.32 -0.59
N GLY A 89 10.55 1.84 -0.60
CA GLY A 89 10.22 0.43 -0.40
C GLY A 89 10.11 0.03 1.09
N PRO A 90 9.78 -1.23 1.38
CA PRO A 90 9.72 -1.71 2.75
C PRO A 90 11.12 -1.99 3.31
N ALA A 91 11.35 -1.70 4.60
CA ALA A 91 12.65 -1.87 5.25
C ALA A 91 13.22 -3.31 5.14
N TRP A 92 12.36 -4.33 5.09
CA TRP A 92 12.78 -5.73 4.95
C TRP A 92 13.30 -6.09 3.54
N ARG A 93 13.03 -5.29 2.51
CA ARG A 93 13.71 -5.39 1.19
C ARG A 93 15.05 -4.69 1.14
N ARG A 94 15.25 -3.68 1.98
CA ARG A 94 16.48 -2.86 2.01
C ARG A 94 17.62 -3.48 2.82
N ARG A 95 17.36 -4.56 3.56
CA ARG A 95 18.45 -5.27 4.24
C ARG A 95 19.32 -5.96 3.19
N GLU A 96 20.55 -5.50 3.05
CA GLU A 96 21.59 -6.24 2.34
C GLU A 96 21.63 -7.68 2.88
N GLY A 97 21.53 -8.67 2.00
CA GLY A 97 21.71 -10.08 2.33
C GLY A 97 20.45 -10.94 2.52
N CYS A 98 19.27 -10.54 2.03
CA CYS A 98 18.20 -11.53 1.77
C CYS A 98 18.52 -12.20 0.41
N PRO A 99 18.68 -13.54 0.32
CA PRO A 99 19.09 -14.23 -0.89
C PRO A 99 18.14 -14.00 -2.07
#